data_AF-A0A6G3XT36-F1
#
_entry.id   AF-A0A6G3XT36-F1
#
_cell.length_a   1.000
_cell.length_b   1.000
_cell.length_c   1.000
_cell.angle_alpha   90.00
_cell.angle_beta   90.00
_cell.angle_gamma   90.00
#
_symmetry.space_group_name_H-M   'P 1'
#
loop_
_entity.id
_entity.type
_entity.pdbx_description
1 polymer ?
#
loop_
_entity_poly.entity_id
_entity_poly.type
_entity_poly.pdbx_seq_one_letter_code
_entity_poly.pdbx_strand_id
1 'polypeptide(L)' 'MLDTDFFRRWMTAVAASVEREANHLTELDSAIGDADHGSNL' A
#
# COMPACT_ATOMS: atom_id res chain seq x y z
N MET A 1 2.42 -25.02 0.89
CA MET A 1 3.72 -24.56 0.37
C MET A 1 3.49 -23.17 -0.22
N LEU A 2 4.37 -22.22 0.02
CA LEU A 2 4.30 -20.90 -0.61
C LEU A 2 4.96 -21.02 -1.99
N ASP A 3 4.20 -20.73 -3.05
CA ASP A 3 4.64 -20.82 -4.44
C ASP A 3 4.48 -19.47 -5.16
N THR A 4 4.94 -19.41 -6.40
CA THR A 4 4.88 -18.18 -7.20
C THR A 4 3.46 -17.65 -7.38
N ASP A 5 2.45 -18.51 -7.54
CA ASP A 5 1.07 -18.04 -7.71
C ASP A 5 0.49 -17.50 -6.41
N PHE A 6 0.84 -18.09 -5.26
CA PHE A 6 0.54 -17.53 -3.96
C PHE A 6 1.09 -16.10 -3.83
N PHE A 7 2.39 -15.89 -4.11
CA PHE A 7 3.00 -14.57 -4.01
C PHE A 7 2.44 -13.58 -5.04
N ARG A 8 2.08 -14.04 -6.24
CA ARG A 8 1.40 -13.19 -7.23
C ARG A 8 0.06 -12.69 -6.72
N ARG A 9 -0.78 -13.58 -6.17
CA ARG A 9 -2.07 -13.22 -5.57
C ARG A 9 -1.91 -12.28 -4.38
N TRP A 10 -0.89 -12.53 -3.54
CA TRP A 10 -0.56 -11.66 -2.42
C TRP A 10 -0.17 -10.25 -2.88
N MET A 11 0.72 -10.11 -3.86
CA MET A 11 1.11 -8.79 -4.38
C MET A 11 -0.09 -8.02 -4.95
N THR A 12 -0.98 -8.69 -5.68
CA THR A 12 -2.22 -8.06 -6.17
C THR A 12 -3.13 -7.60 -5.02
N ALA A 13 -3.27 -8.40 -3.97
CA ALA A 13 -4.08 -8.04 -2.80
C ALA A 13 -3.47 -6.87 -2.02
N VAL A 14 -2.14 -6.82 -1.88
CA VAL A 14 -1.43 -5.71 -1.24
C VAL A 14 -1.62 -4.43 -2.05
N ALA A 15 -1.42 -4.47 -3.37
CA ALA A 15 -1.62 -3.30 -4.23
C ALA A 15 -3.05 -2.74 -4.12
N ALA A 16 -4.06 -3.61 -4.18
CA ALA A 16 -5.45 -3.20 -3.99
C ALA A 16 -5.71 -2.62 -2.58
N SER A 17 -4.97 -3.05 -1.56
CA SER A 17 -5.08 -2.50 -0.21
C SER A 17 -4.44 -1.12 -0.10
N VAL A 18 -3.25 -0.96 -0.66
CA VAL A 18 -2.54 0.34 -0.72
C VAL A 18 -3.40 1.36 -1.46
N GLU A 19 -3.96 1.00 -2.61
CA GLU A 19 -4.78 1.92 -3.40
C GLU A 19 -6.04 2.39 -2.66
N ARG A 20 -6.70 1.50 -1.89
CA ARG A 20 -7.85 1.89 -1.05
C ARG A 20 -7.47 2.82 0.08
N GLU A 21 -6.31 2.60 0.68
CA GLU A 21 -5.86 3.31 1.88
C GLU A 21 -4.93 4.50 1.56
N ALA A 22 -4.68 4.81 0.28
CA ALA A 22 -3.73 5.83 -0.15
C ALA A 22 -3.97 7.19 0.55
N ASN A 23 -5.22 7.64 0.61
CA ASN A 23 -5.56 8.88 1.31
C ASN A 23 -5.25 8.83 2.81
N HIS A 24 -5.52 7.70 3.46
CA HIS A 24 -5.24 7.52 4.88
C HIS A 24 -3.72 7.47 5.15
N LEU A 25 -2.97 6.82 4.26
CA LEU A 25 -1.51 6.79 4.31
C LEU A 25 -0.90 8.19 4.18
N THR A 26 -1.42 9.01 3.25
CA THR A 26 -1.07 10.43 3.12
C THR A 26 -1.46 11.23 4.37
N GLU A 27 -2.63 10.98 4.96
CA GLU A 27 -3.07 11.66 6.19
C GLU A 27 -2.14 11.37 7.37
N LEU A 28 -1.80 10.10 7.59
CA LEU A 28 -0.87 9.70 8.65
C LEU A 28 0.52 10.33 8.45
N ASP A 29 1.00 10.33 7.20
CA ASP A 29 2.28 10.93 6.85
C ASP A 29 2.27 12.46 7.04
N SER A 30 1.16 13.14 6.76
CA SER A 30 1.05 14.60 6.96
C SER A 30 1.29 15.04 8.41
N ALA A 31 1.07 14.16 9.39
CA ALA A 31 1.28 14.49 10.79
C ALA A 31 2.78 14.56 11.18
N ILE A 32 3.67 13.88 10.44
CA ILE A 32 5.08 13.70 10.81
C ILE A 32 6.08 13.73 9.63
N GLY A 33 5.60 13.95 8.41
CA GLY A 33 6.33 13.83 7.14
C GLY A 33 5.87 14.87 6.10
N ASP A 34 6.06 14.57 4.82
CA ASP A 34 5.79 15.47 3.70
C ASP A 34 4.47 15.18 2.95
N ALA A 35 3.68 14.25 3.49
CA ALA A 35 2.34 13.88 3.01
C ALA A 35 2.34 13.23 1.62
N ASP A 36 3.46 12.62 1.22
CA ASP A 36 3.59 11.96 -0.08
C ASP A 36 3.44 10.44 0.00
N HIS A 37 3.40 9.86 1.21
CA HIS A 37 3.51 8.41 1.39
C HIS A 37 2.45 7.61 0.63
N GLY A 38 1.19 8.04 0.68
CA GLY A 38 0.09 7.39 -0.03
C GLY A 38 0.16 7.52 -1.55
N SER A 39 0.87 8.52 -2.07
CA SER A 39 1.07 8.72 -3.52
C SER A 39 2.31 8.02 -4.06
N ASN A 40 3.29 7.75 -3.18
CA ASN A 40 4.52 7.03 -3.52
C ASN A 40 4.33 5.50 -3.55
N LEU A 41 3.38 4.98 -2.78
CA LEU A 41 3.01 3.56 -2.74
C LEU A 41 1.95 3.22 -3.81
#